data_AF-A0A7Y8HT69-F1
#
_entry.id   AF-A0A7Y8HT69-F1
#
_cell.length_a   1.000
_cell.length_b   1.000
_cell.length_c   1.000
_cell.angle_alpha   90.00
_cell.angle_beta   90.00
_cell.angle_gamma   90.00
#
_symmetry.space_group_name_H-M   'P 1'
#
loop_
_entity.id
_entity.type
_entity.pdbx_description
1 polymer ?
#
loop_
_entity_poly.entity_id
_entity_poly.type
_entity_poly.pdbx_seq_one_letter_code
_entity_poly.pdbx_strand_id
1 'polypeptide(L)'
;MERLSKAKRAAKAGIRHLLNETIIGIKIDKSIYTAERLQDVLEEIDKTIKEYNLNDDFLNDYVDEVYRALYNARRYLDAAVIAKKYNL
;
A
#
# COMPACT_ATOMS: atom_id res chain seq x y z
N MET A 1 -14.66 14.45 21.41
CA MET A 1 -13.48 14.42 20.50
C MET A 1 -12.58 13.19 20.67
N GLU A 2 -12.69 12.38 21.73
CA GLU A 2 -11.76 11.26 22.01
C GLU A 2 -11.85 10.04 21.08
N ARG A 3 -13.05 9.66 20.60
CA ARG A 3 -13.25 8.44 19.77
C ARG A 3 -12.55 8.51 18.42
N LEU A 4 -12.55 9.68 17.78
CA LEU A 4 -11.92 9.90 16.47
C LEU A 4 -10.39 9.72 16.51
N SER A 5 -9.72 10.05 17.63
CA SER A 5 -8.27 9.88 17.74
C SER A 5 -7.84 8.42 17.91
N LYS A 6 -8.69 7.58 18.55
CA LYS A 6 -8.44 6.15 18.69
C LYS A 6 -8.64 5.42 17.36
N ALA A 7 -9.70 5.75 16.63
CA ALA A 7 -10.00 5.16 15.33
C ALA A 7 -8.92 5.49 14.28
N LYS A 8 -8.46 6.75 14.19
CA LYS A 8 -7.34 7.14 13.31
C LYS A 8 -6.05 6.38 13.62
N ARG A 9 -5.73 6.18 14.90
CA ARG A 9 -4.54 5.40 15.32
C ARG A 9 -4.66 3.93 14.92
N ALA A 10 -5.85 3.34 15.08
CA ALA A 10 -6.11 1.97 14.65
C ALA A 10 -6.01 1.82 13.13
N ALA A 11 -6.59 2.73 12.35
CA ALA A 11 -6.51 2.74 10.89
C ALA A 11 -5.06 2.84 10.41
N LYS A 12 -4.26 3.75 10.99
CA LYS A 12 -2.83 3.88 10.68
C LYS A 12 -2.04 2.60 10.99
N ALA A 13 -2.35 1.93 12.10
CA ALA A 13 -1.72 0.66 12.44
C ALA A 13 -2.12 -0.47 11.48
N GLY A 14 -3.40 -0.51 11.07
CA GLY A 14 -3.91 -1.47 10.09
C GLY A 14 -3.26 -1.31 8.72
N ILE A 15 -3.16 -0.08 8.21
CA ILE A 15 -2.46 0.22 6.95
C ILE A 15 -1.00 -0.26 7.05
N ARG A 16 -0.28 0.09 8.12
CA ARG A 16 1.11 -0.35 8.29
C ARG A 16 1.26 -1.88 8.38
N HIS A 17 0.32 -2.57 8.99
CA HIS A 17 0.34 -4.03 9.05
C HIS A 17 0.17 -4.64 7.66
N LEU A 18 -0.82 -4.17 6.90
CA LEU A 18 -1.05 -4.57 5.51
C LEU A 18 0.19 -4.33 4.63
N LEU A 19 0.97 -3.28 4.90
CA LEU A 19 2.19 -2.95 4.15
C LEU A 19 3.23 -4.03 4.29
N ASN A 20 3.49 -4.39 5.54
CA ASN A 20 4.49 -5.39 5.87
C ASN A 20 4.11 -6.73 5.26
N GLU A 21 2.84 -7.13 5.36
CA GLU A 21 2.35 -8.35 4.72
C GLU A 21 2.50 -8.31 3.20
N THR A 22 2.17 -7.18 2.58
CA THR A 22 2.29 -6.98 1.13
C THR A 22 3.75 -7.07 0.66
N ILE A 23 4.68 -6.39 1.34
CA ILE A 23 6.11 -6.41 1.00
C ILE A 23 6.69 -7.81 1.16
N ILE A 24 6.33 -8.51 2.24
CA ILE A 24 6.75 -9.90 2.46
C ILE A 24 6.18 -10.79 1.35
N GLY A 25 4.89 -10.64 1.06
CA GLY A 25 4.17 -11.35 0.03
C GLY A 25 4.77 -11.22 -1.37
N ILE A 26 5.14 -9.99 -1.77
CA ILE A 26 5.81 -9.70 -3.04
C ILE A 26 7.08 -10.54 -3.25
N LYS A 27 7.82 -10.82 -2.16
CA LYS A 27 9.06 -11.59 -2.19
C LYS A 27 8.84 -13.10 -2.25
N ILE A 28 7.75 -13.58 -1.64
CA ILE A 28 7.52 -15.01 -1.40
C ILE A 28 6.60 -15.62 -2.46
N ASP A 29 5.53 -14.93 -2.85
CA ASP A 29 4.50 -15.49 -3.72
C ASP A 29 4.07 -14.52 -4.83
N LYS A 30 4.62 -14.75 -6.02
CA LYS A 30 4.33 -13.95 -7.22
C LYS A 30 2.94 -14.21 -7.80
N SER A 31 2.30 -15.32 -7.44
CA SER A 31 0.97 -15.68 -7.96
C SER A 31 -0.16 -14.96 -7.24
N ILE A 32 0.02 -14.68 -5.95
CA ILE A 32 -0.95 -13.96 -5.13
C ILE A 32 -0.78 -12.44 -5.29
N TYR A 33 0.45 -11.95 -5.23
CA TYR A 33 0.73 -10.52 -5.22
C TYR A 33 0.95 -9.96 -6.63
N THR A 34 0.01 -10.20 -7.54
CA THR A 34 0.04 -9.64 -8.91
C THR A 34 -0.10 -8.12 -8.91
N ALA A 35 0.26 -7.45 -10.01
CA ALA A 35 0.04 -6.00 -10.14
C ALA A 35 -1.42 -5.60 -9.92
N GLU A 36 -2.38 -6.40 -10.37
CA GLU A 36 -3.82 -6.16 -10.15
C GLU A 36 -4.15 -6.24 -8.67
N ARG A 37 -3.72 -7.31 -7.98
CA ARG A 37 -4.00 -7.46 -6.55
C ARG A 37 -3.37 -6.35 -5.71
N LEU A 38 -2.16 -5.91 -6.07
CA LEU A 38 -1.49 -4.80 -5.41
C LEU A 38 -2.24 -3.48 -5.62
N GLN A 39 -2.85 -3.27 -6.78
CA GLN A 39 -3.70 -2.11 -7.01
C GLN A 39 -4.94 -2.12 -6.14
N ASP A 40 -5.62 -3.27 -5.99
CA ASP A 40 -6.80 -3.38 -5.11
C ASP A 40 -6.44 -2.99 -3.67
N VAL A 41 -5.29 -3.48 -3.18
CA VAL A 41 -4.78 -3.17 -1.84
C VAL A 41 -4.51 -1.67 -1.69
N LEU A 42 -3.85 -1.05 -2.66
CA LEU A 42 -3.56 0.39 -2.65
C LEU A 42 -4.84 1.24 -2.71
N GLU A 43 -5.86 0.82 -3.46
CA GLU A 43 -7.17 1.48 -3.48
C GLU A 43 -7.93 1.35 -2.16
N GLU A 44 -7.84 0.21 -1.47
CA GLU A 44 -8.42 0.03 -0.13
C GLU A 44 -7.76 0.95 0.91
N ILE A 45 -6.44 1.14 0.79
CA ILE A 45 -5.67 2.05 1.63
C ILE A 45 -6.05 3.50 1.37
N ASP A 46 -6.14 3.93 0.10
CA ASP A 46 -6.59 5.27 -0.28
C ASP A 46 -7.99 5.58 0.28
N LYS A 47 -8.93 4.63 0.17
CA LYS A 47 -10.26 4.75 0.78
C LYS A 47 -10.17 4.95 2.30
N THR A 48 -9.34 4.16 2.98
CA THR A 48 -9.14 4.25 4.44
C THR A 48 -8.51 5.59 4.84
N ILE A 49 -7.51 6.08 4.09
CA ILE A 49 -6.88 7.38 4.34
C ILE A 49 -7.93 8.50 4.27
N LYS A 50 -8.77 8.48 3.22
CA LYS A 50 -9.86 9.45 3.03
C LYS A 50 -10.93 9.34 4.12
N GLU A 51 -11.39 8.13 4.44
CA GLU A 51 -12.42 7.89 5.46
C GLU A 51 -12.00 8.44 6.84
N TYR A 52 -10.75 8.21 7.22
CA TYR A 52 -10.23 8.63 8.52
C TYR A 52 -9.55 10.01 8.49
N ASN A 53 -9.54 10.69 7.33
CA ASN A 53 -8.82 11.94 7.11
C ASN A 53 -7.39 11.85 7.69
N LEU A 54 -6.67 10.82 7.25
CA LEU A 54 -5.25 10.61 7.52
C LEU A 54 -4.44 11.48 6.55
N ASN A 55 -3.17 11.76 6.86
CA ASN A 55 -2.34 12.56 5.97
C ASN A 55 -2.17 11.87 4.60
N ASP A 56 -2.34 12.60 3.50
CA ASP A 56 -2.24 12.06 2.13
C ASP A 56 -0.83 11.52 1.83
N ASP A 57 0.21 11.99 2.55
CA ASP A 57 1.58 11.47 2.45
C ASP A 57 1.67 9.96 2.74
N PHE A 58 0.72 9.40 3.50
CA PHE A 58 0.70 7.96 3.79
C PHE A 58 0.52 7.11 2.54
N LEU A 59 -0.23 7.57 1.54
CA LEU A 59 -0.44 6.80 0.32
C LEU A 59 0.85 6.79 -0.51
N ASN A 60 1.48 7.95 -0.67
CA ASN A 60 2.70 8.09 -1.46
C ASN A 60 3.86 7.25 -0.90
N ASP A 61 4.07 7.28 0.42
CA ASP A 61 5.06 6.44 1.09
C ASP A 61 4.80 4.94 0.79
N TYR A 62 3.53 4.54 0.79
CA TYR A 62 3.13 3.16 0.56
C TYR A 62 3.37 2.71 -0.87
N VAL A 63 3.02 3.55 -1.85
CA VAL A 63 3.25 3.26 -3.26
C VAL A 63 4.74 3.15 -3.54
N ASP A 64 5.58 4.04 -2.97
CA ASP A 64 7.05 3.96 -3.10
C ASP A 64 7.60 2.66 -2.49
N GLU A 65 7.14 2.26 -1.30
CA GLU A 65 7.57 1.01 -0.68
C GLU A 65 7.18 -0.23 -1.50
N VAL A 66 5.96 -0.27 -2.04
CA VAL A 66 5.50 -1.36 -2.92
C VAL A 66 6.32 -1.38 -4.22
N TYR A 67 6.54 -0.22 -4.84
CA TYR A 67 7.37 -0.08 -6.02
C TYR A 67 8.79 -0.62 -5.78
N ARG A 68 9.45 -0.21 -4.69
CA ARG A 68 10.78 -0.68 -4.32
C ARG A 68 10.80 -2.17 -4.02
N ALA A 69 9.79 -2.71 -3.35
CA ALA A 69 9.67 -4.13 -3.08
C ALA A 69 9.59 -4.95 -4.37
N LEU A 70 8.78 -4.49 -5.33
CA LEU A 70 8.68 -5.10 -6.67
C LEU A 70 10.00 -5.01 -7.43
N TYR A 71 10.64 -3.84 -7.43
CA TYR A 71 11.92 -3.62 -8.10
C TYR A 71 13.02 -4.54 -7.54
N ASN A 72 13.14 -4.62 -6.21
CA ASN A 72 14.09 -5.50 -5.52
C ASN A 72 13.82 -6.99 -5.76
N ALA A 73 12.54 -7.37 -5.91
CA ALA A 73 12.13 -8.72 -6.30
C ALA A 73 12.32 -9.01 -7.81
N ARG A 74 12.90 -8.06 -8.57
CA ARG A 74 13.09 -8.09 -10.03
C ARG A 74 11.78 -8.23 -10.82
N ARG A 75 10.68 -7.72 -10.26
CA ARG A 75 9.33 -7.73 -10.84
C ARG A 75 9.06 -6.41 -11.57
N TYR A 76 9.88 -6.09 -12.57
CA TYR A 76 9.89 -4.78 -13.20
C TYR A 76 8.59 -4.44 -13.94
N LEU A 77 7.92 -5.43 -14.55
CA LEU A 77 6.63 -5.21 -15.21
C LEU A 77 5.57 -4.79 -14.21
N ASP A 78 5.47 -5.49 -13.08
CA ASP A 78 4.53 -5.12 -12.01
C ASP A 78 4.88 -3.75 -11.43
N ALA A 79 6.17 -3.46 -11.22
CA ALA A 79 6.63 -2.16 -10.72
C ALA A 79 6.25 -1.02 -11.67
N ALA A 80 6.39 -1.22 -12.98
CA ALA A 80 6.02 -0.23 -14.00
C ALA A 80 4.50 0.03 -14.04
N VAL A 81 3.69 -1.02 -13.85
CA VAL A 81 2.22 -0.89 -13.76
C VAL A 81 1.83 -0.03 -12.56
N ILE A 82 2.41 -0.30 -11.38
CA ILE A 82 2.17 0.50 -10.18
C ILE A 82 2.63 1.95 -10.37
N ALA A 83 3.87 2.16 -10.85
CA ALA A 83 4.41 3.50 -11.07
C ALA A 83 3.52 4.33 -12.02
N LYS A 84 3.08 3.74 -13.13
CA LYS A 84 2.20 4.41 -14.10
C LYS A 84 0.85 4.81 -13.50
N LYS A 85 0.24 3.97 -12.66
CA LYS A 85 -1.08 4.25 -12.08
C LYS A 85 -1.03 5.37 -11.04
N TYR A 86 0.05 5.42 -10.26
CA TYR A 86 0.20 6.36 -9.16
C TYR A 86 1.11 7.56 -9.48
N ASN A 87 1.53 7.73 -10.74
CA ASN A 87 2.38 8.82 -11.23
C ASN A 87 3.70 8.97 -10.44
N LEU A 88 4.39 7.84 -10.21
CA LEU A 88 5.75 7.81 -9.67
C LEU A 88 6.82 8.07 -10.75
#